data_AF-M4VPQ5-F1
#
_entry.id   AF-M4VPQ5-F1
#
_cell.length_a   1.000
_cell.length_b   1.000
_cell.length_c   1.000
_cell.angle_alpha   90.00
_cell.angle_beta   90.00
_cell.angle_gamma   90.00
#
_symmetry.space_group_name_H-M   'P 1'
#
loop_
_entity.id
_entity.type
_entity.pdbx_description
1 polymer ?
#
loop_
_entity_poly.entity_id
_entity_poly.type
_entity_poly.pdbx_seq_one_letter_code
_entity_poly.pdbx_strand_id
1 'polypeptide(L)'
;MLYKLGTSFHNEFSVNSQQLLFINFIIFVLIVLFFTLGRSKSKPPAKLNLKNSTPKEPSSSANESVLEAASDVREVGPQTPQPPVEAPKMVAPMPPPLALGANKAGRTHFVYNGHEWDAHEVLGLSRECSVKEATAHYQHLIKTSDPSVFEFYESAYFSILKSKK
;
A
#
# COMPACT_ATOMS: atom_id res chain seq x y z
N MET A 1 -20.87 48.62 -20.68
CA MET A 1 -21.93 47.75 -20.14
C MET A 1 -21.30 46.77 -19.17
N LEU A 2 -21.41 47.04 -17.86
CA LEU A 2 -20.88 46.20 -16.78
C LEU A 2 -22.00 45.38 -16.17
N TYR A 3 -21.77 44.08 -15.99
CA TYR A 3 -22.70 43.14 -15.37
C TYR A 3 -22.73 43.36 -13.85
N LYS A 4 -23.88 43.72 -13.32
CA LYS A 4 -24.16 43.79 -11.88
C LYS A 4 -24.93 42.52 -11.49
N LEU A 5 -24.23 41.40 -11.35
CA LEU A 5 -24.78 40.20 -10.71
C LEU A 5 -24.75 40.42 -9.19
N GLY A 6 -25.82 41.00 -8.67
CA GLY A 6 -26.05 41.14 -7.24
C GLY A 6 -26.43 39.78 -6.65
N THR A 7 -25.45 39.01 -6.16
CA THR A 7 -25.71 37.86 -5.30
C THR A 7 -26.02 38.34 -3.88
N SER A 8 -27.24 38.82 -3.69
CA SER A 8 -27.80 39.08 -2.35
C SER A 8 -28.37 37.77 -1.79
N PHE A 9 -27.49 36.87 -1.37
CA PHE A 9 -27.85 35.68 -0.58
C PHE A 9 -27.46 35.90 0.89
N HIS A 10 -27.89 37.02 1.48
CA HIS A 10 -28.02 37.10 2.93
C HIS A 10 -29.40 36.57 3.32
N ASN A 11 -29.59 35.26 3.16
CA ASN A 11 -30.61 34.57 3.94
C ASN A 11 -30.05 34.50 5.36
N GLU A 12 -30.54 35.37 6.25
CA GLU A 12 -30.43 35.15 7.69
C GLU A 12 -31.23 33.90 8.04
N PHE A 13 -30.63 32.74 7.80
CA PHE A 13 -31.10 31.47 8.35
C PHE A 13 -30.87 31.54 9.85
N SER A 14 -31.85 32.09 10.57
CA SER A 14 -32.04 31.79 11.99
C SER A 14 -32.51 30.33 12.07
N VAL A 15 -31.58 29.41 11.81
CA VAL A 15 -31.84 27.97 11.90
C VAL A 15 -32.02 27.64 13.36
N ASN A 16 -33.25 27.26 13.70
CA ASN A 16 -33.57 26.77 15.03
C ASN A 16 -32.65 25.57 15.33
N SER A 17 -32.02 25.57 16.50
CA SER A 17 -31.12 24.49 16.94
C SER A 17 -31.78 23.10 16.83
N GLN A 18 -33.10 23.02 17.05
CA GLN A 18 -33.87 21.79 16.85
C GLN A 18 -33.86 21.31 15.39
N GLN A 19 -33.97 22.24 14.42
CA GLN A 19 -33.91 21.89 12.99
C GLN A 19 -32.52 21.38 12.60
N LEU A 20 -31.45 21.98 13.13
CA LEU A 20 -30.09 21.48 12.91
C LEU A 20 -29.91 20.05 13.45
N LEU A 21 -30.50 19.74 14.61
CA LEU A 21 -30.47 18.38 15.15
C LEU A 21 -31.20 17.39 14.23
N PHE A 22 -32.41 17.73 13.78
CA PHE A 22 -33.17 16.87 12.86
C PHE A 22 -32.47 16.66 11.53
N ILE A 23 -31.87 17.70 10.96
CA ILE A 23 -31.09 17.60 9.71
C ILE A 23 -29.92 16.63 9.88
N ASN A 24 -29.14 16.78 10.95
CA ASN A 24 -28.02 15.87 11.23
C ASN A 24 -28.49 14.43 11.47
N PHE A 25 -29.62 14.25 12.17
CA PHE A 25 -30.20 12.94 12.41
C PHE A 25 -30.65 12.27 11.10
N ILE A 26 -31.31 13.01 10.22
CA ILE A 26 -31.72 12.50 8.90
C ILE A 26 -30.50 12.12 8.06
N ILE A 27 -29.47 12.97 8.03
CA ILE A 27 -28.20 12.67 7.33
C ILE A 27 -27.57 11.38 7.88
N PHE A 28 -27.51 11.22 9.20
CA PHE A 28 -26.97 10.02 9.84
C PHE A 28 -27.75 8.76 9.45
N VAL A 29 -29.08 8.81 9.53
CA VAL A 29 -29.95 7.69 9.14
C VAL A 29 -29.76 7.35 7.66
N LEU A 30 -29.66 8.35 6.78
CA LEU A 30 -29.41 8.14 5.35
C LEU A 30 -28.03 7.50 5.09
N ILE A 31 -26.98 7.88 5.82
CA ILE A 31 -25.66 7.25 5.71
C ILE A 31 -25.73 5.78 6.13
N VAL A 32 -26.37 5.48 7.27
CA VAL A 32 -26.54 4.09 7.74
C VAL A 32 -27.35 3.28 6.73
N LEU A 33 -28.43 3.84 6.20
CA LEU A 33 -29.27 3.20 5.20
C LEU A 33 -28.48 2.96 3.89
N PHE A 34 -27.72 3.94 3.43
CA PHE A 34 -26.84 3.82 2.28
C PHE A 34 -25.79 2.72 2.46
N PHE A 35 -25.16 2.62 3.62
CA PHE A 35 -24.16 1.58 3.89
C PHE A 35 -24.77 0.19 4.04
N THR A 36 -25.96 0.08 4.64
CA THR A 36 -26.63 -1.21 4.85
C THR A 36 -27.21 -1.76 3.55
N LEU A 37 -27.83 -0.92 2.71
CA LEU A 37 -28.34 -1.34 1.40
C LEU A 37 -27.25 -1.40 0.32
N GLY A 38 -26.29 -0.47 0.35
CA GLY A 38 -25.23 -0.36 -0.65
C GLY A 38 -24.15 -1.43 -0.56
N ARG A 39 -23.95 -2.07 0.61
CA ARG A 39 -22.96 -3.15 0.78
C ARG A 39 -23.42 -4.53 0.29
N SER A 40 -24.62 -4.67 -0.29
CA SER A 40 -25.18 -5.99 -0.64
C SER A 40 -24.40 -6.81 -1.69
N LYS A 41 -23.35 -6.26 -2.32
CA LYS A 41 -22.50 -7.03 -3.24
C LYS A 41 -21.18 -7.37 -2.56
N SER A 42 -21.21 -8.42 -1.75
CA SER A 42 -20.00 -9.11 -1.29
C SER A 42 -19.22 -9.52 -2.54
N LYS A 43 -18.15 -8.78 -2.87
CA LYS A 43 -17.24 -9.18 -3.93
C LYS A 43 -16.66 -10.51 -3.48
N PRO A 44 -16.90 -11.61 -4.21
CA PRO A 44 -16.27 -12.87 -3.86
C PRO A 44 -14.75 -12.67 -3.86
N PRO A 45 -14.01 -13.35 -2.97
CA PRO A 45 -12.57 -13.23 -2.94
C PRO A 45 -12.01 -13.49 -4.34
N ALA A 46 -11.07 -12.65 -4.77
CA ALA A 46 -10.41 -12.80 -6.06
C ALA A 46 -9.82 -14.21 -6.13
N LYS A 47 -10.42 -15.07 -6.95
CA LYS A 47 -9.91 -16.42 -7.16
C LYS A 47 -8.60 -16.29 -7.93
N LEU A 48 -7.48 -16.45 -7.20
CA LEU A 48 -6.16 -16.55 -7.78
C LEU A 48 -6.11 -17.84 -8.61
N ASN A 49 -6.25 -17.71 -9.93
CA ASN A 49 -6.07 -18.82 -10.86
C ASN A 49 -4.57 -19.16 -10.94
N LEU A 50 -4.10 -20.02 -10.04
CA LEU A 50 -2.79 -20.69 -10.13
C LEU A 50 -2.86 -21.77 -11.22
N LYS A 51 -3.11 -21.37 -12.46
CA LYS A 51 -2.91 -22.26 -13.60
C LYS A 51 -1.42 -22.22 -13.89
N ASN A 52 -0.68 -23.13 -13.26
CA ASN A 52 0.74 -23.34 -13.48
C ASN A 52 0.99 -23.46 -14.98
N SER A 53 1.65 -22.44 -15.54
CA SER A 53 2.36 -22.54 -16.80
C SER A 53 3.51 -23.51 -16.57
N THR A 54 3.25 -24.80 -16.76
CA THR A 54 4.32 -25.77 -17.02
C THR A 54 5.16 -25.22 -18.16
N PRO A 55 6.48 -25.03 -17.99
CA PRO A 55 7.37 -24.67 -19.08
C PRO A 55 7.26 -25.79 -20.12
N LYS A 56 6.62 -25.49 -21.25
CA LYS A 56 6.59 -26.39 -22.39
C LYS A 56 8.01 -26.37 -22.95
N GLU A 57 8.73 -27.47 -22.76
CA GLU A 57 10.02 -27.70 -23.42
C GLU A 57 9.91 -27.40 -24.93
N PRO A 58 10.96 -26.82 -25.54
CA PRO A 58 10.98 -26.55 -26.96
C PRO A 58 11.21 -27.87 -27.72
N SER A 59 10.13 -28.53 -28.14
CA SER A 59 10.22 -29.61 -29.12
C SER A 59 10.53 -29.01 -30.49
N SER A 60 11.80 -29.11 -30.87
CA SER A 60 12.29 -29.13 -32.24
C SER A 60 11.36 -29.95 -33.16
N SER A 61 10.82 -29.30 -34.19
CA SER A 61 10.51 -29.95 -35.46
C SER A 61 10.68 -28.92 -36.56
N ALA A 62 11.75 -29.10 -37.31
CA ALA A 62 11.99 -28.49 -38.59
C ALA A 62 10.80 -28.72 -39.54
N ASN A 63 10.49 -27.70 -40.36
CA ASN A 63 10.33 -27.86 -41.80
C ASN A 63 10.40 -26.49 -42.49
N GLU A 64 11.36 -26.39 -43.42
CA GLU A 64 11.45 -25.51 -44.59
C GLU A 64 10.08 -25.40 -45.32
N SER A 65 9.70 -24.38 -46.08
CA SER A 65 10.37 -23.34 -46.86
C SER A 65 9.36 -22.17 -47.01
N VAL A 66 9.76 -20.93 -47.27
CA VAL A 66 9.81 -20.35 -48.63
C VAL A 66 10.58 -19.03 -48.57
N LEU A 67 11.50 -18.86 -49.53
CA LEU A 67 12.21 -17.64 -49.88
C LEU A 67 11.25 -16.46 -50.12
N GLU A 68 11.56 -15.29 -49.56
CA GLU A 68 11.58 -14.07 -50.37
C GLU A 68 12.56 -13.03 -49.80
N ALA A 69 13.10 -12.23 -50.72
CA ALA A 69 14.41 -11.64 -50.65
C ALA A 69 14.41 -10.15 -50.26
N ALA A 70 15.57 -9.74 -49.75
CA ALA A 70 16.21 -8.42 -49.85
C ALA A 70 15.52 -7.19 -49.22
N SER A 71 16.12 -6.71 -48.13
CA SER A 71 16.78 -5.39 -48.01
C SER A 71 17.30 -5.27 -46.56
N ASP A 72 18.60 -5.40 -46.34
CA ASP A 72 19.56 -4.28 -46.30
C ASP A 72 19.15 -3.20 -45.28
N VAL A 73 19.79 -3.21 -44.12
CA VAL A 73 20.68 -2.12 -43.65
C VAL A 73 21.21 -2.52 -42.26
N ARG A 74 22.54 -2.53 -42.17
CA ARG A 74 23.35 -2.66 -40.96
C ARG A 74 23.14 -1.46 -40.04
N GLU A 75 22.96 -1.70 -38.74
CA GLU A 75 23.50 -0.79 -37.74
C GLU A 75 24.19 -1.60 -36.63
N VAL A 76 25.50 -1.40 -36.57
CA VAL A 76 26.45 -1.99 -35.62
C VAL A 76 26.60 -0.99 -34.48
N GLY A 77 26.31 -1.42 -33.25
CA GLY A 77 26.54 -0.64 -32.02
C GLY A 77 26.58 -1.54 -30.77
N PRO A 78 27.34 -1.18 -29.72
CA PRO A 78 28.40 -2.06 -29.20
C PRO A 78 27.99 -2.98 -28.05
N GLN A 79 28.36 -4.25 -28.15
CA GLN A 79 28.35 -5.20 -27.04
C GLN A 79 29.46 -4.85 -26.04
N THR A 80 29.07 -4.48 -24.82
CA THR A 80 29.98 -4.37 -23.68
C THR A 80 30.45 -5.77 -23.26
N PRO A 81 31.76 -6.04 -23.16
CA PRO A 81 32.28 -7.31 -22.67
C PRO A 81 31.88 -7.52 -21.20
N GLN A 82 31.09 -8.56 -20.91
CA GLN A 82 30.91 -9.03 -19.55
C GLN A 82 32.13 -9.90 -19.16
N PRO A 83 32.87 -9.56 -18.10
CA PRO A 83 33.90 -10.44 -17.55
C PRO A 83 33.26 -11.69 -16.89
N PRO A 84 33.89 -12.86 -17.01
CA PRO A 84 33.45 -14.06 -16.30
C PRO A 84 33.88 -13.94 -14.83
N VAL A 85 32.92 -13.75 -13.92
CA VAL A 85 33.18 -13.75 -12.47
C VAL A 85 32.31 -14.79 -11.81
N GLU A 86 32.90 -15.97 -11.69
CA GLU A 86 32.93 -16.83 -10.50
C GLU A 86 31.88 -16.58 -9.41
N ALA A 87 31.12 -17.66 -9.14
CA ALA A 87 30.20 -17.78 -8.02
C ALA A 87 30.92 -17.68 -6.66
N PRO A 88 30.50 -16.77 -5.77
CA PRO A 88 30.79 -16.86 -4.35
C PRO A 88 29.67 -17.63 -3.63
N LYS A 89 29.94 -18.92 -3.43
CA LYS A 89 29.92 -19.62 -2.13
C LYS A 89 29.03 -19.01 -1.01
N MET A 90 28.09 -19.85 -0.54
CA MET A 90 27.46 -19.86 0.79
C MET A 90 26.54 -18.67 1.14
N VAL A 91 25.31 -18.71 0.61
CA VAL A 91 24.17 -18.06 1.26
C VAL A 91 23.88 -18.84 2.54
N ALA A 92 24.14 -18.21 3.68
CA ALA A 92 23.78 -18.67 5.00
C ALA A 92 22.31 -19.13 5.05
N PRO A 93 21.96 -20.11 5.91
CA PRO A 93 20.57 -20.51 6.09
C PRO A 93 19.79 -19.28 6.56
N MET A 94 18.93 -18.80 5.66
CA MET A 94 17.90 -17.82 5.95
C MET A 94 17.20 -18.27 7.24
N PRO A 95 17.15 -17.43 8.31
CA PRO A 95 16.35 -17.78 9.46
C PRO A 95 14.90 -17.96 8.98
N PRO A 96 14.18 -18.99 9.46
CA PRO A 96 12.80 -19.21 9.06
C PRO A 96 12.00 -17.94 9.29
N PRO A 97 11.06 -17.58 8.39
CA PRO A 97 10.09 -16.54 8.71
C PRO A 97 9.43 -16.98 10.02
N LEU A 98 9.58 -16.17 11.06
CA LEU A 98 8.99 -16.39 12.38
C LEU A 98 7.47 -16.23 12.25
N ALA A 99 6.85 -17.22 11.61
CA ALA A 99 5.42 -17.36 11.50
C ALA A 99 4.88 -17.81 12.85
N LEU A 100 4.24 -16.84 13.51
CA LEU A 100 2.85 -16.99 13.92
C LEU A 100 2.59 -18.04 15.02
N GLY A 101 2.93 -17.72 16.26
CA GLY A 101 2.50 -18.57 17.37
C GLY A 101 2.90 -18.15 18.77
N ALA A 102 2.78 -16.87 19.15
CA ALA A 102 2.88 -16.50 20.56
C ALA A 102 2.14 -15.18 20.84
N ASN A 103 1.06 -15.31 21.59
CA ASN A 103 0.33 -14.29 22.35
C ASN A 103 -0.08 -13.01 21.58
N LYS A 104 -1.39 -12.90 21.33
CA LYS A 104 -2.12 -11.78 20.72
C LYS A 104 -2.09 -10.48 21.55
N ALA A 105 -1.19 -10.36 22.52
CA ALA A 105 -1.04 -9.21 23.39
C ALA A 105 0.10 -8.33 22.85
N GLY A 106 -0.23 -7.13 22.38
CA GLY A 106 0.77 -6.12 22.00
C GLY A 106 1.08 -5.98 20.51
N ARG A 107 0.32 -6.64 19.62
CA ARG A 107 0.43 -6.36 18.18
C ARG A 107 -0.35 -5.09 17.85
N THR A 108 0.37 -3.99 17.67
CA THR A 108 -0.20 -2.68 17.34
C THR A 108 -0.24 -2.51 15.84
N HIS A 109 -1.45 -2.43 15.27
CA HIS A 109 -1.66 -2.20 13.85
C HIS A 109 -2.13 -0.77 13.56
N PHE A 110 -1.80 -0.28 12.37
CA PHE A 110 -2.29 1.00 11.86
C PHE A 110 -2.63 0.90 10.38
N VAL A 111 -3.54 1.75 9.90
CA VAL A 111 -3.95 1.79 8.50
C VAL A 111 -3.30 2.99 7.83
N TYR A 112 -2.57 2.76 6.75
CA TYR A 112 -1.97 3.81 5.91
C TYR A 112 -2.22 3.48 4.45
N ASN A 113 -2.75 4.46 3.71
CA ASN A 113 -3.17 4.29 2.30
C ASN A 113 -4.12 3.10 2.08
N GLY A 114 -4.99 2.80 3.05
CA GLY A 114 -5.94 1.69 2.97
C GLY A 114 -5.34 0.29 3.24
N HIS A 115 -4.05 0.22 3.58
CA HIS A 115 -3.38 -1.03 3.97
C HIS A 115 -3.12 -1.05 5.47
N GLU A 116 -3.30 -2.22 6.09
CA GLU A 116 -3.00 -2.45 7.51
C GLU A 116 -1.53 -2.90 7.66
N TRP A 117 -0.81 -2.25 8.55
CA TRP A 117 0.60 -2.48 8.83
C TRP A 117 0.83 -2.73 10.32
N ASP A 118 1.85 -3.52 10.67
CA ASP A 118 2.30 -3.68 12.06
C ASP A 118 3.30 -2.55 12.40
N ALA A 119 2.98 -1.76 13.42
CA ALA A 119 3.78 -0.60 13.81
C ALA A 119 5.18 -0.99 14.31
N HIS A 120 5.34 -2.15 14.95
CA HIS A 120 6.65 -2.59 15.44
C HIS A 120 7.53 -3.08 14.30
N GLU A 121 6.93 -3.72 13.29
CA GLU A 121 7.65 -4.16 12.09
C GLU A 121 8.13 -2.97 11.26
N VAL A 122 7.26 -1.96 11.08
CA VAL A 122 7.60 -0.74 10.32
C VAL A 122 8.77 0.02 10.96
N LEU A 123 8.83 0.08 12.28
CA LEU A 123 9.93 0.74 13.00
C LEU A 123 11.14 -0.18 13.26
N GLY A 124 11.06 -1.46 12.90
CA GLY A 124 12.11 -2.45 13.17
C GLY A 124 12.34 -2.73 14.66
N LEU A 125 11.29 -2.60 15.48
CA LEU A 125 11.35 -2.74 16.93
C LEU A 125 10.81 -4.08 17.40
N SER A 126 11.30 -4.54 18.56
CA SER A 126 10.67 -5.67 19.26
C SER A 126 9.29 -5.26 19.82
N ARG A 127 8.37 -6.22 19.94
CA ARG A 127 7.01 -5.98 20.48
C ARG A 127 7.01 -5.56 21.96
N GLU A 128 8.08 -5.89 22.66
CA GLU A 128 8.26 -5.56 24.08
C GLU A 128 9.04 -4.26 24.29
N CYS A 129 9.29 -3.53 23.21
CA CYS A 129 9.97 -2.24 23.21
C CYS A 129 9.33 -1.24 24.19
N SER A 130 10.20 -0.52 24.90
CA SER A 130 9.81 0.60 25.76
C SER A 130 9.47 1.82 24.91
N VAL A 131 8.57 2.69 25.39
CA VAL A 131 8.22 3.91 24.64
C VAL A 131 9.45 4.77 24.34
N LYS A 132 10.42 4.83 25.26
CA LYS A 132 11.67 5.59 25.08
C LYS A 132 12.52 5.06 23.93
N GLU A 133 12.62 3.75 23.83
CA GLU A 133 13.36 3.07 22.76
C GLU A 133 12.67 3.28 21.40
N ALA A 134 11.33 3.23 21.37
CA ALA A 134 10.56 3.54 20.18
C ALA A 134 10.79 4.98 19.70
N THR A 135 10.83 5.95 20.62
CA THR A 135 11.15 7.35 20.29
C THR A 135 12.56 7.49 19.72
N ALA A 136 13.54 6.80 20.28
CA ALA A 136 14.92 6.86 19.80
C ALA A 136 15.06 6.30 18.37
N HIS A 137 14.44 5.15 18.09
CA HIS A 137 14.42 4.57 16.75
C HIS A 137 13.67 5.44 15.73
N TYR A 138 12.51 5.99 16.12
CA TYR A 138 11.76 6.92 15.28
C TYR A 138 12.59 8.15 14.90
N GLN A 139 13.27 8.77 15.88
CA GLN A 139 14.16 9.91 15.64
C GLN A 139 15.34 9.55 14.72
N HIS A 140 15.87 8.33 14.83
CA HIS A 140 16.91 7.85 13.93
C HIS A 140 16.39 7.70 12.50
N LEU A 141 15.22 7.06 12.32
CA LEU A 141 14.60 6.85 11.01
C LEU A 141 14.29 8.16 10.28
N ILE A 142 13.77 9.17 10.98
CA ILE A 142 13.51 10.48 10.37
C ILE A 142 14.78 11.17 9.89
N LYS A 143 15.92 10.96 10.55
CA LYS A 143 17.19 11.55 10.13
C LYS A 143 17.77 10.88 8.89
N THR A 144 17.51 9.59 8.69
CA THR A 144 18.10 8.80 7.61
C THR A 144 17.21 8.63 6.39
N SER A 145 15.91 8.85 6.54
CA SER A 145 14.91 8.56 5.50
C SER A 145 14.48 9.81 4.74
N ASP A 146 13.84 9.60 3.59
CA ASP A 146 13.30 10.68 2.78
C ASP A 146 12.09 11.37 3.46
N PRO A 147 11.89 12.68 3.23
CA PRO A 147 10.76 13.42 3.83
C PRO A 147 9.37 12.88 3.44
N SER A 148 9.25 12.23 2.29
CA SER A 148 7.98 11.69 1.80
C SER A 148 7.45 10.52 2.64
N VAL A 149 8.32 9.80 3.35
CA VAL A 149 7.96 8.65 4.19
C VAL A 149 7.76 9.00 5.66
N PHE A 150 7.92 10.28 6.04
CA PHE A 150 7.81 10.70 7.44
C PHE A 150 6.40 10.48 8.00
N GLU A 151 5.35 10.82 7.24
CA GLU A 151 3.97 10.59 7.67
C GLU A 151 3.67 9.11 7.96
N PHE A 152 4.31 8.21 7.20
CA PHE A 152 4.17 6.77 7.40
C PHE A 152 4.80 6.33 8.73
N TYR A 153 6.02 6.78 9.04
CA TYR A 153 6.68 6.49 10.31
C TYR A 153 5.99 7.16 11.50
N GLU A 154 5.47 8.38 11.33
CA GLU A 154 4.66 9.07 12.33
C GLU A 154 3.41 8.27 12.68
N SER A 155 2.70 7.76 11.67
CA SER A 155 1.51 6.94 11.86
C SER A 155 1.81 5.65 12.64
N ALA A 156 2.94 5.00 12.36
CA ALA A 156 3.41 3.85 13.10
C ALA A 156 3.72 4.21 14.57
N TYR A 157 4.48 5.28 14.80
CA TYR A 157 4.88 5.72 16.13
C TYR A 157 3.68 6.14 17.00
N PHE A 158 2.73 6.91 16.46
CA PHE A 158 1.51 7.29 17.16
C PHE A 158 0.67 6.09 17.59
N SER A 159 0.65 5.05 16.76
CA SER A 159 -0.11 3.84 17.08
C SER A 159 0.52 3.11 18.28
N ILE A 160 1.85 3.07 18.38
CA ILE A 160 2.55 2.52 19.55
C ILE A 160 2.24 3.33 20.81
N LEU A 161 2.30 4.67 20.72
CA LEU A 161 1.97 5.54 21.85
C LEU A 161 0.53 5.35 22.34
N LYS A 162 -0.42 5.23 21.42
CA LYS A 162 -1.84 5.00 21.74
C LYS A 162 -2.07 3.65 22.42
N SER A 163 -1.31 2.63 22.04
CA SER A 163 -1.40 1.27 22.60
C SER A 163 -0.87 1.17 24.04
N LYS A 164 0.05 2.06 24.43
CA LYS A 164 0.71 2.07 25.76
C LYS A 164 0.03 2.99 26.77
N LYS A 165 -1.01 3.72 26.38
CA LYS A 165 -1.76 4.65 27.23
C LYS A 165 -2.99 3.97 27.81
#